data_AF-A0A3P6T401-F1
#
_entry.id   AF-A0A3P6T401-F1
#
_cell.length_a   1.000
_cell.length_b   1.000
_cell.length_c   1.000
_cell.angle_alpha   90.00
_cell.angle_beta   90.00
_cell.angle_gamma   90.00
#
_symmetry.space_group_name_H-M   'P 1'
#
loop_
_entity.id
_entity.type
_entity.pdbx_description
1 polymer ?
#
loop_
_entity_poly.entity_id
_entity_poly.type
_entity_poly.pdbx_seq_one_letter_code
_entity_poly.pdbx_strand_id
1 'polypeptide(L)'
;MEPSQMDDDSDDLSSYSPLIYWSAESFDIDLRSYGKSTATNYNSNNVKNDKNDVKKLVAEFLQRRSELFHDVSKQGVNDTETIVGKHSEYDSYIMEEDDLDELDGISDEISEAITVLSKTCLSADSMGDDEDKQSTSSAINIRSQMVIPQALLDSFVHMVSPCDNTDSEINRQCAHSFPAVAFTLGRNNWHCIMDTYKQLASDMQWRVRQTVASSIHEIAAIIGEENADVHLVPIFERFMEDVEDVKLGLLNHLYDFFKLVTPATRQKLLSVLPNFLHSDVDTGRNWRYRYEYVRQCILLCDLFSMHDINEYLAAIALTLANDRISNVRKEATVLLAKILGKFVSEEWTSDCTDSCRTDMSFVPITDSFVSDIVKGFARSMNWRRRQTFALFCEKSLEGEVLNYDQFSLLLLNDLIRLAGDSVANVRLAFVRSLSKTRGGHALPGSYDSSIIHHSLETLLTDKDVDCRRAARISLGIPDTENTIDAKSYALRLRETNEILSVKYHMDQLMSSNHRTIPKTV
;
A
#
# COMPACT_ATOMS: atom_id res chain seq x y z
N MET A 1 -32.91 44.27 22.13
CA MET A 1 -32.88 44.81 20.76
C MET A 1 -31.89 43.96 19.97
N GLU A 2 -32.41 42.91 19.34
CA GLU A 2 -31.98 42.49 18.00
C GLU A 2 -32.89 43.22 16.98
N PRO A 3 -32.66 43.18 15.65
CA PRO A 3 -31.52 42.67 14.87
C PRO A 3 -31.10 43.61 13.70
N SER A 4 -30.03 43.27 12.97
CA SER A 4 -30.07 43.22 11.49
C SER A 4 -28.80 42.60 10.90
N GLN A 5 -29.02 41.49 10.20
CA GLN A 5 -28.11 40.70 9.36
C GLN A 5 -27.55 41.51 8.18
N MET A 6 -26.36 41.11 7.69
CA MET A 6 -26.16 40.80 6.27
C MET A 6 -25.05 39.77 6.12
N ASP A 7 -25.40 38.72 5.39
CA ASP A 7 -24.54 37.72 4.77
C ASP A 7 -23.59 38.36 3.73
N ASP A 8 -22.40 37.80 3.52
CA ASP A 8 -22.01 37.33 2.19
C ASP A 8 -20.68 36.55 2.18
N ASP A 9 -20.73 35.52 1.35
CA ASP A 9 -19.80 34.47 1.02
C ASP A 9 -18.40 34.85 0.49
N SER A 10 -17.55 33.82 0.51
CA SER A 10 -16.56 33.44 -0.52
C SER A 10 -15.09 33.81 -0.36
N ASP A 11 -14.30 32.74 -0.18
CA ASP A 11 -13.07 32.40 -0.91
C ASP A 11 -11.97 33.45 -1.08
N ASP A 12 -10.87 33.25 -0.34
CA ASP A 12 -9.54 33.52 -0.89
C ASP A 12 -8.46 32.62 -0.24
N LEU A 13 -8.64 31.30 -0.41
CA LEU A 13 -7.59 30.29 -0.27
C LEU A 13 -7.27 29.67 -1.62
N SER A 14 -7.16 30.51 -2.66
CA SER A 14 -6.73 30.11 -4.00
C SER A 14 -5.67 31.08 -4.51
N SER A 15 -4.45 30.91 -4.02
CA SER A 15 -3.25 31.50 -4.63
C SER A 15 -2.05 30.58 -4.43
N TYR A 16 -2.23 29.30 -4.74
CA TYR A 16 -1.11 28.39 -4.96
C TYR A 16 -1.30 27.76 -6.32
N SER A 17 -0.52 28.23 -7.30
CA SER A 17 -0.53 27.74 -8.68
C SER A 17 0.17 26.37 -8.75
N PRO A 18 -0.52 25.26 -9.08
CA PRO A 18 0.14 24.02 -9.47
C PRO A 18 0.21 23.94 -11.01
N LEU A 19 1.16 23.15 -11.52
CA LEU A 19 1.45 22.87 -12.95
C LEU A 19 2.49 23.86 -13.52
N ILE A 20 3.53 23.49 -14.27
CA ILE A 20 3.71 22.41 -15.27
C ILE A 20 5.21 22.08 -15.36
N TYR A 21 5.59 20.79 -15.34
CA TYR A 21 6.48 20.20 -16.34
C TYR A 21 6.32 18.67 -16.29
N TRP A 22 5.69 18.14 -17.34
CA TRP A 22 5.48 16.72 -17.59
C TRP A 22 6.38 16.21 -18.71
N SER A 23 6.51 14.88 -18.70
CA SER A 23 7.07 13.96 -19.70
C SER A 23 8.56 14.08 -20.00
N ALA A 24 9.33 13.16 -19.40
CA ALA A 24 10.44 12.51 -20.06
C ALA A 24 10.34 11.00 -19.78
N GLU A 25 10.53 10.24 -20.85
CA GLU A 25 10.51 8.79 -21.06
C GLU A 25 10.61 7.92 -19.79
N SER A 26 9.61 7.04 -19.64
CA SER A 26 9.62 5.91 -18.72
C SER A 26 10.64 4.89 -19.22
N PHE A 27 11.76 4.78 -18.50
CA PHE A 27 12.66 3.62 -18.55
C PHE A 27 12.63 2.93 -17.18
N ASP A 28 12.50 1.61 -17.25
CA ASP A 28 12.28 0.69 -16.15
C ASP A 28 13.37 0.70 -15.08
N ILE A 29 12.95 0.22 -13.91
CA ILE A 29 13.73 0.13 -12.68
C ILE A 29 14.94 -0.76 -12.90
N ASP A 30 16.15 -0.20 -12.81
CA ASP A 30 17.36 -0.99 -12.69
C ASP A 30 17.84 -1.09 -11.22
N LEU A 31 17.55 -2.24 -10.61
CA LEU A 31 18.14 -2.73 -9.35
C LEU A 31 19.44 -3.53 -9.59
N ARG A 32 19.98 -3.60 -10.82
CA ARG A 32 21.18 -4.41 -11.16
C ARG A 32 22.51 -3.83 -10.66
N SER A 33 22.56 -2.65 -10.04
CA SER A 33 23.82 -2.07 -9.54
C SER A 33 24.27 -2.57 -8.16
N TYR A 34 23.60 -3.56 -7.56
CA TYR A 34 23.97 -4.09 -6.24
C TYR A 34 25.15 -5.07 -6.22
N GLY A 35 25.81 -5.28 -7.35
CA GLY A 35 27.09 -5.99 -7.40
C GLY A 35 27.76 -5.90 -8.77
N LYS A 36 28.72 -4.99 -8.94
CA LYS A 36 29.78 -5.23 -9.92
C LYS A 36 30.76 -6.24 -9.32
N SER A 37 30.62 -7.50 -9.74
CA SER A 37 31.63 -8.59 -9.82
C SER A 37 30.86 -9.80 -10.37
N THR A 38 31.08 -10.40 -11.53
CA THR A 38 32.15 -10.40 -12.54
C THR A 38 31.51 -10.59 -13.92
N ALA A 39 32.19 -10.14 -14.98
CA ALA A 39 31.69 -10.12 -16.35
C ALA A 39 31.33 -11.49 -16.94
N THR A 40 30.21 -11.56 -17.66
CA THR A 40 30.05 -12.39 -18.87
C THR A 40 28.94 -11.83 -19.76
N ASN A 41 29.26 -11.58 -21.02
CA ASN A 41 28.37 -11.13 -22.11
C ASN A 41 27.21 -12.10 -22.32
N TYR A 42 26.01 -11.62 -22.67
CA TYR A 42 25.21 -12.18 -23.79
C TYR A 42 24.15 -11.18 -24.29
N ASN A 43 23.83 -11.35 -25.58
CA ASN A 43 23.17 -10.43 -26.51
C ASN A 43 21.74 -9.96 -26.18
N SER A 44 21.48 -8.74 -26.66
CA SER A 44 20.15 -8.15 -26.88
C SER A 44 19.34 -8.96 -27.89
N ASN A 45 18.08 -9.27 -27.56
CA ASN A 45 16.89 -9.22 -28.43
C ASN A 45 15.68 -9.88 -27.75
N ASN A 46 14.69 -9.09 -27.30
CA ASN A 46 13.26 -9.31 -27.56
C ASN A 46 12.40 -8.34 -26.74
N VAL A 47 11.76 -7.41 -27.45
CA VAL A 47 10.67 -6.57 -26.97
C VAL A 47 9.40 -7.40 -26.98
N LYS A 48 8.97 -7.89 -25.81
CA LYS A 48 7.62 -8.34 -25.43
C LYS A 48 7.70 -9.01 -24.04
N ASN A 49 7.34 -8.30 -22.95
CA ASN A 49 6.67 -8.78 -21.72
C ASN A 49 6.96 -7.89 -20.47
N ASP A 50 6.37 -6.70 -20.36
CA ASP A 50 6.55 -5.83 -19.16
C ASP A 50 5.65 -6.20 -17.96
N LYS A 51 4.58 -7.00 -18.16
CA LYS A 51 3.68 -7.38 -17.05
C LYS A 51 4.31 -8.31 -16.00
N ASN A 52 5.44 -8.93 -16.33
CA ASN A 52 6.13 -9.87 -15.46
C ASN A 52 7.16 -9.20 -14.53
N ASP A 53 7.53 -7.93 -14.76
CA ASP A 53 8.71 -7.37 -14.09
C ASP A 53 8.44 -6.93 -12.65
N VAL A 54 7.29 -6.34 -12.32
CA VAL A 54 7.02 -5.93 -10.92
C VAL A 54 6.71 -7.13 -10.02
N LYS A 55 5.90 -8.11 -10.46
CA LYS A 55 5.72 -9.36 -9.69
C LYS A 55 7.02 -10.10 -9.50
N LYS A 56 7.86 -10.15 -10.55
CA LYS A 56 9.18 -10.79 -10.47
C LYS A 56 10.09 -10.04 -9.51
N LEU A 57 10.14 -8.71 -9.56
CA LEU A 57 10.94 -7.91 -8.62
C LEU A 57 10.47 -8.06 -7.18
N VAL A 58 9.16 -8.04 -6.95
CA VAL A 58 8.60 -8.32 -5.62
C VAL A 58 8.97 -9.74 -5.22
N ALA A 59 8.75 -10.75 -6.06
CA ALA A 59 9.10 -12.13 -5.77
C ALA A 59 10.60 -12.34 -5.51
N GLU A 60 11.50 -11.70 -6.28
CA GLU A 60 12.95 -11.71 -6.07
C GLU A 60 13.31 -11.09 -4.72
N PHE A 61 12.62 -10.00 -4.34
CA PHE A 61 12.81 -9.38 -3.03
C PHE A 61 12.28 -10.27 -1.89
N LEU A 62 11.08 -10.85 -2.05
CA LEU A 62 10.49 -11.81 -1.11
C LEU A 62 11.44 -12.99 -0.89
N GLN A 63 11.96 -13.56 -1.99
CA GLN A 63 12.92 -14.66 -1.99
C GLN A 63 14.24 -14.29 -1.28
N ARG A 64 14.78 -13.11 -1.56
CA ARG A 64 16.01 -12.65 -0.90
C ARG A 64 15.84 -12.49 0.62
N ARG A 65 14.66 -12.04 1.06
CA ARG A 65 14.36 -11.89 2.49
C ARG A 65 13.97 -13.21 3.16
N SER A 66 13.37 -14.16 2.44
CA SER A 66 13.11 -15.52 2.95
C SER A 66 14.42 -16.25 3.29
N GLU A 67 15.47 -16.08 2.48
CA GLU A 67 16.79 -16.69 2.69
C GLU A 67 17.49 -16.21 3.97
N LEU A 68 17.32 -14.95 4.35
CA LEU A 68 17.86 -14.41 5.61
C LEU A 68 17.31 -15.14 6.85
N PHE A 69 16.08 -15.64 6.79
CA PHE A 69 15.48 -16.38 7.92
C PHE A 69 16.02 -17.79 8.06
N HIS A 70 16.36 -18.44 6.94
CA HIS A 70 16.98 -19.76 6.98
C HIS A 70 18.42 -19.70 7.52
N ASP A 71 19.16 -18.62 7.28
CA ASP A 71 20.50 -18.45 7.84
C ASP A 71 20.48 -18.12 9.35
N VAL A 72 19.52 -17.32 9.82
CA VAL A 72 19.36 -17.04 11.27
C VAL A 72 19.00 -18.31 12.05
N SER A 73 18.20 -19.22 11.48
CA SER A 73 17.89 -20.52 12.11
C SER A 73 19.09 -21.48 12.21
N LYS A 74 20.10 -21.33 11.33
CA LYS A 74 21.33 -22.14 11.34
C LYS A 74 22.40 -21.59 12.28
N GLN A 75 22.30 -20.31 12.67
CA GLN A 75 23.24 -19.68 13.59
C GLN A 75 23.00 -20.03 15.08
N GLY A 76 21.99 -20.84 15.40
CA GLY A 76 21.69 -21.30 16.76
C GLY A 76 22.30 -22.64 17.20
N VAL A 77 23.11 -23.33 16.37
CA VAL A 77 23.53 -24.73 16.67
C VAL A 77 25.05 -24.98 16.62
N ASN A 78 25.89 -23.98 16.35
CA ASN A 78 27.34 -24.22 16.23
C ASN A 78 28.16 -23.47 17.29
N ASP A 79 27.97 -23.83 18.56
CA ASP A 79 28.94 -23.53 19.63
C ASP A 79 29.11 -24.74 20.55
N THR A 80 29.48 -25.90 19.97
CA THR A 80 30.21 -26.95 20.69
C THR A 80 31.06 -27.77 19.71
N GLU A 81 32.33 -27.91 20.07
CA GLU A 81 33.32 -28.91 19.60
C GLU A 81 34.20 -28.57 18.39
N THR A 82 35.33 -27.95 18.75
CA THR A 82 36.63 -28.13 18.12
C THR A 82 37.08 -29.60 18.28
N ILE A 83 37.70 -30.20 17.24
CA ILE A 83 38.94 -31.03 17.23
C ILE A 83 38.91 -32.16 16.16
N VAL A 84 39.91 -32.10 15.24
CA VAL A 84 40.48 -33.19 14.39
C VAL A 84 39.60 -33.69 13.23
N GLY A 85 40.02 -33.85 11.98
CA GLY A 85 41.31 -33.73 11.30
C GLY A 85 41.36 -34.70 10.11
N LYS A 86 41.88 -34.21 8.97
CA LYS A 86 42.46 -34.94 7.81
C LYS A 86 41.58 -35.68 6.78
N HIS A 87 41.71 -35.16 5.55
CA HIS A 87 42.14 -35.80 4.29
C HIS A 87 41.18 -36.56 3.36
N SER A 88 41.37 -36.24 2.07
CA SER A 88 41.38 -37.10 0.86
C SER A 88 39.99 -37.44 0.26
N GLU A 89 39.62 -36.87 -0.90
CA GLU A 89 39.99 -37.20 -2.30
C GLU A 89 39.13 -38.32 -2.94
N TYR A 90 38.58 -37.96 -4.11
CA TYR A 90 38.16 -38.78 -5.26
C TYR A 90 36.90 -39.69 -5.21
N ASP A 91 35.97 -39.28 -6.08
CA ASP A 91 35.22 -39.99 -7.11
C ASP A 91 34.47 -41.32 -6.87
N SER A 92 33.20 -41.23 -7.31
CA SER A 92 32.43 -42.17 -8.14
C SER A 92 32.31 -43.61 -7.69
N TYR A 93 31.06 -44.06 -7.46
CA TYR A 93 30.60 -45.36 -7.92
C TYR A 93 29.08 -45.37 -8.09
N ILE A 94 28.64 -45.87 -9.26
CA ILE A 94 27.27 -46.26 -9.60
C ILE A 94 27.05 -47.68 -9.05
N MET A 95 25.92 -47.93 -8.37
CA MET A 95 25.12 -49.17 -8.36
C MET A 95 23.71 -48.78 -7.91
N GLU A 96 22.71 -48.86 -8.79
CA GLU A 96 21.73 -49.95 -8.94
C GLU A 96 20.58 -49.89 -7.92
N GLU A 97 19.37 -49.99 -8.48
CA GLU A 97 18.06 -50.05 -7.85
C GLU A 97 17.97 -51.17 -6.82
N ASP A 98 17.35 -50.89 -5.67
CA ASP A 98 16.31 -51.73 -5.06
C ASP A 98 15.69 -50.99 -3.86
N ASP A 99 14.42 -51.30 -3.60
CA ASP A 99 13.53 -50.83 -2.51
C ASP A 99 12.72 -49.54 -2.75
N LEU A 100 11.88 -49.60 -3.79
CA LEU A 100 10.52 -49.05 -3.73
C LEU A 100 9.65 -50.03 -2.92
N ASP A 101 9.16 -49.62 -1.75
CA ASP A 101 7.84 -49.96 -1.21
C ASP A 101 7.71 -49.43 0.24
N GLU A 102 7.47 -48.12 0.41
CA GLU A 102 6.79 -47.62 1.61
C GLU A 102 6.28 -46.19 1.42
N LEU A 103 5.20 -46.00 0.65
CA LEU A 103 4.28 -44.84 0.77
C LEU A 103 3.06 -45.00 -0.16
N ASP A 104 2.14 -45.91 0.19
CA ASP A 104 0.76 -45.87 -0.34
C ASP A 104 -0.32 -46.08 0.75
N GLY A 105 0.06 -45.93 2.03
CA GLY A 105 -0.82 -46.24 3.17
C GLY A 105 -1.74 -45.12 3.65
N ILE A 106 -1.71 -43.91 3.08
CA ILE A 106 -2.46 -42.75 3.61
C ILE A 106 -3.73 -42.43 2.77
N SER A 107 -3.85 -42.99 1.56
CA SER A 107 -5.02 -42.79 0.69
C SER A 107 -6.24 -43.65 1.09
N ASP A 108 -5.99 -44.83 1.67
CA ASP A 108 -7.06 -45.80 1.94
C ASP A 108 -7.78 -45.54 3.27
N GLU A 109 -7.12 -45.00 4.29
CA GLU A 109 -7.77 -44.60 5.55
C GLU A 109 -8.71 -43.39 5.37
N ILE A 110 -8.43 -42.50 4.40
CA ILE A 110 -9.31 -41.39 4.05
C ILE A 110 -10.52 -41.88 3.24
N SER A 111 -10.31 -42.85 2.35
CA SER A 111 -11.38 -43.45 1.55
C SER A 111 -12.34 -44.29 2.40
N GLU A 112 -11.83 -44.99 3.42
CA GLU A 112 -12.66 -45.77 4.35
C GLU A 112 -13.48 -44.86 5.29
N ALA A 113 -12.94 -43.72 5.73
CA ALA A 113 -13.68 -42.71 6.49
C ALA A 113 -14.82 -42.06 5.69
N ILE A 114 -14.61 -41.79 4.39
CA ILE A 114 -15.63 -41.23 3.48
C ILE A 114 -16.74 -42.25 3.18
N THR A 115 -16.40 -43.55 3.13
CA THR A 115 -17.36 -44.63 2.88
C THR A 115 -18.23 -44.93 4.11
N VAL A 116 -17.69 -44.77 5.33
CA VAL A 116 -18.42 -44.93 6.59
C VAL A 116 -19.39 -43.77 6.85
N LEU A 117 -19.07 -42.54 6.43
CA LEU A 117 -19.98 -41.39 6.50
C LEU A 117 -21.12 -41.46 5.46
N SER A 118 -20.89 -42.11 4.32
CA SER A 118 -21.94 -42.32 3.29
C SER A 118 -22.94 -43.44 3.66
N LYS A 119 -22.55 -44.37 4.55
CA LYS A 119 -23.36 -45.53 4.95
C LYS A 119 -24.31 -45.32 6.12
N THR A 120 -24.26 -44.17 6.82
CA THR A 120 -25.20 -43.87 7.92
C THR A 120 -26.51 -43.22 7.47
N CYS A 121 -26.73 -43.05 6.15
CA CYS A 121 -27.98 -42.48 5.61
C CYS A 121 -28.86 -43.45 4.80
N LEU A 122 -28.55 -44.75 4.71
CA LEU A 122 -29.36 -45.69 3.91
C LEU A 122 -29.50 -47.06 4.57
N SER A 123 -30.52 -47.23 5.42
CA SER A 123 -31.10 -48.56 5.73
C SER A 123 -32.49 -48.49 6.40
N ALA A 124 -33.53 -48.64 5.57
CA ALA A 124 -34.85 -49.23 5.82
C ALA A 124 -35.74 -48.87 4.60
N ASP A 125 -36.46 -49.73 3.89
CA ASP A 125 -36.68 -51.17 3.96
C ASP A 125 -37.25 -51.63 2.59
N SER A 126 -37.22 -52.94 2.34
CA SER A 126 -37.55 -53.58 1.06
C SER A 126 -39.06 -53.84 0.83
N MET A 127 -39.51 -53.53 -0.40
CA MET A 127 -40.54 -54.17 -1.26
C MET A 127 -41.91 -54.61 -0.71
N GLY A 128 -42.96 -54.05 -1.33
CA GLY A 128 -44.31 -54.62 -1.44
C GLY A 128 -45.14 -53.79 -2.44
N ASP A 129 -45.63 -54.45 -3.51
CA ASP A 129 -46.34 -53.91 -4.66
C ASP A 129 -47.65 -53.15 -4.31
N ASP A 130 -47.94 -52.04 -5.01
CA ASP A 130 -49.15 -51.84 -5.84
C ASP A 130 -49.31 -50.38 -6.32
N GLU A 131 -49.88 -50.26 -7.52
CA GLU A 131 -50.09 -49.04 -8.31
C GLU A 131 -50.97 -47.98 -7.59
N ASP A 132 -50.53 -46.72 -7.53
CA ASP A 132 -51.33 -45.58 -8.00
C ASP A 132 -50.61 -44.22 -7.94
N LYS A 133 -50.88 -43.38 -8.95
CA LYS A 133 -50.31 -42.06 -9.17
C LYS A 133 -50.82 -41.02 -8.15
N GLN A 134 -49.94 -40.40 -7.37
CA GLN A 134 -50.07 -38.98 -6.99
C GLN A 134 -48.77 -38.41 -6.39
N SER A 135 -48.36 -37.27 -6.94
CA SER A 135 -47.20 -36.47 -6.55
C SER A 135 -47.21 -36.13 -5.06
N THR A 136 -46.18 -36.55 -4.33
CA THR A 136 -45.88 -36.02 -2.99
C THR A 136 -44.38 -35.74 -2.88
N SER A 137 -44.08 -34.47 -2.64
CA SER A 137 -42.74 -33.93 -2.41
C SER A 137 -42.14 -34.53 -1.15
N SER A 138 -40.96 -35.13 -1.25
CA SER A 138 -40.12 -35.46 -0.10
C SER A 138 -39.52 -34.16 0.48
N ALA A 139 -40.27 -33.55 1.40
CA ALA A 139 -39.84 -32.39 2.17
C ALA A 139 -38.66 -32.78 3.08
N ILE A 140 -37.45 -32.42 2.66
CA ILE A 140 -36.35 -32.15 3.58
C ILE A 140 -36.84 -30.99 4.46
N ASN A 141 -36.99 -31.26 5.76
CA ASN A 141 -37.48 -30.30 6.74
C ASN A 141 -36.40 -29.22 6.97
N ILE A 142 -36.25 -28.31 6.01
CA ILE A 142 -35.57 -27.02 6.18
C ILE A 142 -36.39 -26.33 7.26
N ARG A 143 -35.82 -26.18 8.46
CA ARG A 143 -36.43 -25.33 9.48
C ARG A 143 -36.63 -23.96 8.84
N SER A 144 -37.87 -23.64 8.49
CA SER A 144 -38.21 -22.32 8.00
C SER A 144 -37.69 -21.33 9.02
N GLN A 145 -36.87 -20.38 8.59
CA GLN A 145 -36.44 -19.32 9.48
C GLN A 145 -37.69 -18.64 10.06
N MET A 146 -37.69 -18.37 11.37
CA MET A 146 -38.84 -17.77 12.05
C MET A 146 -38.68 -16.27 12.27
N VAL A 147 -37.61 -15.67 11.72
CA VAL A 147 -37.21 -14.29 11.99
C VAL A 147 -38.02 -13.32 11.14
N ILE A 148 -38.24 -13.66 9.86
CA ILE A 148 -39.04 -12.88 8.92
C ILE A 148 -40.11 -13.78 8.27
N PRO A 149 -41.24 -13.23 7.81
CA PRO A 149 -42.22 -13.99 7.03
C PRO A 149 -41.57 -14.63 5.79
N GLN A 150 -41.74 -15.95 5.62
CA GLN A 150 -41.08 -16.71 4.54
C GLN A 150 -41.40 -16.14 3.15
N ALA A 151 -42.64 -15.70 2.92
CA ALA A 151 -43.03 -15.08 1.65
C ALA A 151 -42.20 -13.82 1.29
N LEU A 152 -41.74 -13.05 2.28
CA LEU A 152 -40.88 -11.88 2.04
C LEU A 152 -39.46 -12.32 1.68
N LEU A 153 -38.94 -13.36 2.34
CA LEU A 153 -37.64 -13.93 2.03
C LEU A 153 -37.63 -14.54 0.62
N ASP A 154 -38.63 -15.35 0.30
CA ASP A 154 -38.78 -15.97 -1.02
C ASP A 154 -38.89 -14.88 -2.10
N SER A 155 -39.66 -13.82 -1.84
CA SER A 155 -39.77 -12.68 -2.76
C SER A 155 -38.44 -11.97 -2.98
N PHE A 156 -37.59 -11.85 -1.96
CA PHE A 156 -36.26 -11.24 -2.11
C PHE A 156 -35.31 -12.15 -2.91
N VAL A 157 -35.29 -13.44 -2.59
CA VAL A 157 -34.47 -14.44 -3.31
C VAL A 157 -34.88 -14.51 -4.79
N HIS A 158 -36.18 -14.51 -5.08
CA HIS A 158 -36.70 -14.53 -6.45
C HIS A 158 -36.50 -13.22 -7.22
N MET A 159 -36.27 -12.09 -6.53
CA MET A 159 -35.99 -10.81 -7.17
C MET A 159 -34.62 -10.81 -7.86
N VAL A 160 -33.68 -11.63 -7.38
CA VAL A 160 -32.35 -11.76 -7.99
C VAL A 160 -32.44 -12.67 -9.21
N SER A 161 -32.45 -12.06 -10.40
CA SER A 161 -32.57 -12.79 -11.66
C SER A 161 -31.19 -13.24 -12.19
N PRO A 162 -31.04 -14.47 -12.72
CA PRO A 162 -29.75 -14.95 -13.20
C PRO A 162 -29.26 -14.34 -14.52
N CYS A 163 -30.13 -13.81 -15.38
CA CYS A 163 -29.80 -13.83 -16.83
C CYS A 163 -30.42 -12.78 -17.77
N ASP A 164 -30.83 -11.58 -17.35
CA ASP A 164 -31.24 -10.53 -18.32
C ASP A 164 -30.62 -9.15 -18.04
N ASN A 165 -30.06 -8.52 -19.09
CA ASN A 165 -29.50 -7.17 -19.04
C ASN A 165 -30.52 -6.10 -18.60
N THR A 166 -31.82 -6.38 -18.69
CA THR A 166 -32.91 -5.47 -18.33
C THR A 166 -33.03 -5.26 -16.82
N ASP A 167 -32.65 -6.25 -16.00
CA ASP A 167 -32.87 -6.23 -14.54
C ASP A 167 -31.58 -6.00 -13.72
N SER A 168 -30.50 -5.55 -14.37
CA SER A 168 -29.21 -5.29 -13.71
C SER A 168 -29.28 -4.22 -12.60
N GLU A 169 -30.21 -3.28 -12.69
CA GLU A 169 -30.44 -2.29 -11.62
C GLU A 169 -31.15 -2.90 -10.41
N ILE A 170 -32.06 -3.86 -10.63
CA ILE A 170 -32.72 -4.60 -9.55
C ILE A 170 -31.67 -5.43 -8.79
N ASN A 171 -30.84 -6.19 -9.50
CA ASN A 171 -29.76 -6.96 -8.89
C ASN A 171 -28.79 -6.06 -8.12
N ARG A 172 -28.49 -4.87 -8.65
CA ARG A 172 -27.66 -3.88 -7.95
C ARG A 172 -28.30 -3.40 -6.65
N GLN A 173 -29.61 -3.11 -6.66
CA GLN A 173 -30.33 -2.72 -5.45
C GLN A 173 -30.44 -3.87 -4.45
N CYS A 174 -30.60 -5.10 -4.93
CA CYS A 174 -30.55 -6.30 -4.11
C CYS A 174 -29.17 -6.44 -3.45
N ALA A 175 -28.08 -6.30 -4.20
CA ALA A 175 -26.72 -6.32 -3.67
C ALA A 175 -26.49 -5.23 -2.61
N HIS A 176 -26.95 -4.00 -2.85
CA HIS A 176 -26.84 -2.90 -1.89
C HIS A 176 -27.64 -3.17 -0.60
N SER A 177 -28.80 -3.83 -0.71
CA SER A 177 -29.67 -4.12 0.43
C SER A 177 -29.30 -5.44 1.14
N PHE A 178 -28.43 -6.25 0.53
CA PHE A 178 -28.12 -7.60 0.98
C PHE A 178 -27.55 -7.65 2.41
N PRO A 179 -26.60 -6.78 2.83
CA PRO A 179 -26.10 -6.78 4.21
C PRO A 179 -27.21 -6.57 5.25
N ALA A 180 -28.20 -5.74 4.96
CA ALA A 180 -29.33 -5.53 5.86
C ALA A 180 -30.19 -6.80 5.98
N VAL A 181 -30.48 -7.48 4.86
CA VAL A 181 -31.22 -8.75 4.87
C VAL A 181 -30.44 -9.82 5.64
N ALA A 182 -29.14 -9.96 5.37
CA ALA A 182 -28.27 -10.88 6.10
C ALA A 182 -28.23 -10.59 7.60
N PHE A 183 -28.14 -9.31 7.98
CA PHE A 183 -28.15 -8.89 9.38
C PHE A 183 -29.46 -9.25 10.07
N THR A 184 -30.61 -9.03 9.41
CA THR A 184 -31.92 -9.39 9.98
C THR A 184 -32.09 -10.90 10.17
N LEU A 185 -31.64 -11.71 9.21
CA LEU A 185 -31.72 -13.17 9.31
C LEU A 185 -30.75 -13.75 10.33
N GLY A 186 -29.58 -13.11 10.47
CA GLY A 186 -28.51 -13.53 11.35
C GLY A 186 -27.77 -14.78 10.87
N ARG A 187 -26.65 -15.06 11.54
CA ARG A 187 -25.71 -16.13 11.19
C ARG A 187 -26.35 -17.51 11.01
N ASN A 188 -27.28 -17.89 11.87
CA ASN A 188 -27.90 -19.21 11.87
C ASN A 188 -28.72 -19.50 10.61
N ASN A 189 -29.18 -18.45 9.92
CA ASN A 189 -30.01 -18.55 8.73
C ASN A 189 -29.24 -18.19 7.44
N TRP A 190 -27.90 -18.13 7.49
CA TRP A 190 -27.05 -17.86 6.31
C TRP A 190 -27.36 -18.79 5.13
N HIS A 191 -27.61 -20.06 5.41
CA HIS A 191 -27.96 -21.07 4.41
C HIS A 191 -29.18 -20.70 3.57
N CYS A 192 -30.10 -19.87 4.06
CA CYS A 192 -31.28 -19.43 3.31
C CYS A 192 -30.97 -18.40 2.21
N ILE A 193 -29.85 -17.67 2.31
CA ILE A 193 -29.50 -16.56 1.40
C ILE A 193 -28.12 -16.69 0.76
N MET A 194 -27.37 -17.74 1.13
CA MET A 194 -26.01 -17.99 0.63
C MET A 194 -25.96 -18.09 -0.90
N ASP A 195 -26.90 -18.81 -1.52
CA ASP A 195 -26.89 -18.99 -2.97
C ASP A 195 -27.26 -17.70 -3.71
N THR A 196 -28.15 -16.90 -3.13
CA THR A 196 -28.45 -15.53 -3.62
C THR A 196 -27.20 -14.66 -3.58
N TYR A 197 -26.41 -14.73 -2.51
CA TYR A 197 -25.14 -14.00 -2.43
C TYR A 197 -24.16 -14.43 -3.53
N LYS A 198 -23.98 -15.74 -3.73
CA LYS A 198 -23.11 -16.29 -4.78
C LYS A 198 -23.55 -15.89 -6.18
N GLN A 199 -24.86 -15.81 -6.40
CA GLN A 199 -25.45 -15.36 -7.66
C GLN A 199 -25.12 -13.88 -7.92
N LEU A 200 -25.34 -13.00 -6.94
CA LEU A 200 -24.97 -11.58 -7.04
C LEU A 200 -23.46 -11.38 -7.23
N ALA A 201 -22.63 -12.19 -6.55
CA ALA A 201 -21.18 -12.16 -6.70
C ALA A 201 -20.70 -12.62 -8.09
N SER A 202 -21.52 -13.37 -8.82
CA SER A 202 -21.21 -13.88 -10.17
C SER A 202 -22.03 -13.18 -11.26
N ASP A 203 -22.70 -12.08 -10.94
CA ASP A 203 -23.54 -11.31 -11.86
C ASP A 203 -22.73 -10.83 -13.08
N MET A 204 -23.34 -10.79 -14.27
CA MET A 204 -22.67 -10.34 -15.49
C MET A 204 -22.25 -8.87 -15.44
N GLN A 205 -23.01 -8.04 -14.72
CA GLN A 205 -22.76 -6.62 -14.60
C GLN A 205 -21.77 -6.30 -13.49
N TRP A 206 -20.62 -5.73 -13.86
CA TRP A 206 -19.55 -5.41 -12.91
C TRP A 206 -19.98 -4.46 -11.78
N ARG A 207 -20.97 -3.59 -12.01
CA ARG A 207 -21.51 -2.68 -10.98
C ARG A 207 -22.23 -3.42 -9.84
N VAL A 208 -22.87 -4.55 -10.15
CA VAL A 208 -23.48 -5.42 -9.12
C VAL A 208 -22.37 -6.05 -8.32
N ARG A 209 -21.39 -6.68 -9.00
CA ARG A 209 -20.22 -7.30 -8.35
C ARG A 209 -19.41 -6.31 -7.51
N GLN A 210 -19.24 -5.07 -7.97
CA GLN A 210 -18.59 -4.00 -7.21
C GLN A 210 -19.35 -3.69 -5.92
N THR A 211 -20.68 -3.66 -5.97
CA THR A 211 -21.53 -3.41 -4.78
C THR A 211 -21.39 -4.55 -3.77
N VAL A 212 -21.34 -5.80 -4.24
CA VAL A 212 -21.09 -6.98 -3.40
C VAL A 212 -19.68 -6.94 -2.82
N ALA A 213 -18.66 -6.66 -3.63
CA ALA A 213 -17.26 -6.54 -3.18
C ALA A 213 -17.09 -5.46 -2.11
N SER A 214 -17.78 -4.32 -2.25
CA SER A 214 -17.71 -3.21 -1.28
C SER A 214 -18.30 -3.58 0.07
N SER A 215 -19.26 -4.51 0.13
CA SER A 215 -19.95 -4.91 1.36
C SER A 215 -19.51 -6.28 1.90
N ILE A 216 -18.50 -6.93 1.30
CA ILE A 216 -18.06 -8.29 1.69
C ILE A 216 -17.62 -8.37 3.16
N HIS A 217 -16.98 -7.32 3.67
CA HIS A 217 -16.54 -7.22 5.07
C HIS A 217 -17.74 -7.14 6.03
N GLU A 218 -18.83 -6.46 5.65
CA GLU A 218 -20.06 -6.44 6.45
C GLU A 218 -20.69 -7.83 6.54
N ILE A 219 -20.71 -8.57 5.43
CA ILE A 219 -21.22 -9.95 5.41
C ILE A 219 -20.36 -10.84 6.30
N ALA A 220 -19.02 -10.72 6.22
CA ALA A 220 -18.10 -11.46 7.08
C ALA A 220 -18.39 -11.20 8.57
N ALA A 221 -18.66 -9.95 8.95
CA ALA A 221 -19.00 -9.58 10.32
C ALA A 221 -20.30 -10.25 10.82
N ILE A 222 -21.29 -10.39 9.93
CA ILE A 222 -22.58 -11.01 10.24
C ILE A 222 -22.45 -12.53 10.38
N ILE A 223 -21.84 -13.20 9.41
CA ILE A 223 -21.80 -14.67 9.32
C ILE A 223 -20.70 -15.31 10.16
N GLY A 224 -19.71 -14.52 10.60
CA GLY A 224 -18.57 -14.98 11.39
C GLY A 224 -17.44 -15.60 10.59
N GLU A 225 -16.28 -15.72 11.24
CA GLU A 225 -15.02 -16.13 10.63
C GLU A 225 -15.05 -17.50 9.97
N GLU A 226 -15.66 -18.52 10.59
CA GLU A 226 -15.73 -19.88 10.03
C GLU A 226 -16.50 -19.90 8.69
N ASN A 227 -17.64 -19.19 8.63
CA ASN A 227 -18.42 -19.09 7.40
C ASN A 227 -17.75 -18.16 6.38
N ALA A 228 -17.05 -17.11 6.83
CA ALA A 228 -16.30 -16.21 5.96
C ALA A 228 -15.18 -16.97 5.23
N ASP A 229 -14.43 -17.81 5.95
CA ASP A 229 -13.38 -18.66 5.40
C ASP A 229 -13.92 -19.60 4.30
N VAL A 230 -15.03 -20.28 4.57
CA VAL A 230 -15.58 -21.29 3.63
C VAL A 230 -16.28 -20.64 2.44
N HIS A 231 -17.02 -19.54 2.66
CA HIS A 231 -17.94 -19.00 1.65
C HIS A 231 -17.50 -17.68 1.02
N LEU A 232 -16.83 -16.80 1.77
CA LEU A 232 -16.47 -15.46 1.29
C LEU A 232 -15.06 -15.39 0.72
N VAL A 233 -14.10 -16.13 1.28
CA VAL A 233 -12.71 -16.12 0.78
C VAL A 233 -12.61 -16.55 -0.70
N PRO A 234 -13.29 -17.62 -1.18
CA PRO A 234 -13.29 -17.96 -2.60
C PRO A 234 -13.92 -16.87 -3.50
N ILE A 235 -14.87 -16.10 -2.97
CA ILE A 235 -15.49 -14.97 -3.67
C ILE A 235 -14.52 -13.78 -3.70
N PHE A 236 -13.85 -13.50 -2.59
CA PHE A 236 -12.81 -12.48 -2.49
C PHE A 236 -11.69 -12.73 -3.52
N GLU A 237 -11.18 -13.97 -3.59
CA GLU A 237 -10.15 -14.36 -4.56
C GLU A 237 -10.63 -14.19 -6.01
N ARG A 238 -11.89 -14.49 -6.30
CA ARG A 238 -12.47 -14.25 -7.63
C ARG A 238 -12.57 -12.76 -7.97
N PHE A 239 -13.01 -11.94 -7.02
CA PHE A 239 -13.06 -10.49 -7.18
C PHE A 239 -11.67 -9.87 -7.39
N MET A 240 -10.60 -10.48 -6.86
CA MET A 240 -9.22 -10.06 -7.12
C MET A 240 -8.79 -10.20 -8.58
N GLU A 241 -9.45 -11.06 -9.35
CA GLU A 241 -9.20 -11.29 -10.77
C GLU A 241 -10.12 -10.47 -11.69
N ASP A 242 -11.06 -9.71 -11.11
CA ASP A 242 -12.11 -8.99 -11.83
C ASP A 242 -11.63 -7.63 -12.41
N VAL A 243 -12.56 -6.78 -12.88
CA VAL A 243 -12.27 -5.42 -13.34
C VAL A 243 -11.84 -4.51 -12.17
N GLU A 244 -11.07 -3.46 -12.47
CA GLU A 244 -10.46 -2.59 -11.43
C GLU A 244 -11.49 -1.99 -10.46
N ASP A 245 -12.67 -1.62 -10.94
CA ASP A 245 -13.73 -1.06 -10.12
C ASP A 245 -14.23 -2.03 -9.04
N VAL A 246 -14.28 -3.32 -9.34
CA VAL A 246 -14.65 -4.39 -8.39
C VAL A 246 -13.53 -4.59 -7.37
N LYS A 247 -12.27 -4.63 -7.83
CA LYS A 247 -11.10 -4.70 -6.94
C LYS A 247 -11.00 -3.49 -6.01
N LEU A 248 -11.38 -2.31 -6.48
CA LEU A 248 -11.43 -1.09 -5.66
C LEU A 248 -12.47 -1.23 -4.54
N GLY A 249 -13.60 -1.87 -4.82
CA GLY A 249 -14.61 -2.21 -3.81
C GLY A 249 -14.03 -3.08 -2.68
N LEU A 250 -13.25 -4.11 -3.04
CA LEU A 250 -12.50 -4.90 -2.06
C LEU A 250 -11.46 -4.06 -1.31
N LEU A 251 -10.68 -3.27 -2.07
CA LEU A 251 -9.54 -2.54 -1.55
C LEU A 251 -9.93 -1.58 -0.43
N ASN A 252 -11.02 -0.84 -0.59
CA ASN A 252 -11.48 0.13 0.41
C ASN A 252 -11.72 -0.48 1.81
N HIS A 253 -11.96 -1.80 1.87
CA HIS A 253 -12.27 -2.54 3.10
C HIS A 253 -11.37 -3.76 3.30
N LEU A 254 -10.18 -3.74 2.71
CA LEU A 254 -9.25 -4.87 2.74
C LEU A 254 -8.85 -5.24 4.17
N TYR A 255 -8.47 -4.24 4.98
CA TYR A 255 -8.12 -4.43 6.38
C TYR A 255 -9.29 -5.01 7.20
N ASP A 256 -10.49 -4.47 7.01
CA ASP A 256 -11.68 -4.89 7.75
C ASP A 256 -12.05 -6.35 7.44
N PHE A 257 -11.99 -6.75 6.16
CA PHE A 257 -12.21 -8.14 5.78
C PHE A 257 -11.16 -9.09 6.38
N PHE A 258 -9.88 -8.71 6.34
CA PHE A 258 -8.79 -9.51 6.91
C PHE A 258 -8.99 -9.74 8.41
N LYS A 259 -9.52 -8.76 9.14
CA LYS A 259 -9.82 -8.89 10.57
C LYS A 259 -10.94 -9.90 10.88
N LEU A 260 -11.80 -10.18 9.90
CA LEU A 260 -13.03 -10.97 10.06
C LEU A 260 -12.92 -12.42 9.54
N VAL A 261 -11.74 -12.83 9.10
CA VAL A 261 -11.39 -14.23 8.79
C VAL A 261 -10.53 -14.84 9.90
N THR A 262 -10.46 -16.17 9.95
CA THR A 262 -9.67 -16.85 10.97
C THR A 262 -8.17 -16.53 10.85
N PRO A 263 -7.38 -16.64 11.93
CA PRO A 263 -5.93 -16.37 11.86
C PRO A 263 -5.19 -17.19 10.80
N ALA A 264 -5.56 -18.47 10.63
CA ALA A 264 -4.94 -19.35 9.65
C ALA A 264 -5.22 -18.90 8.21
N THR A 265 -6.46 -18.51 7.92
CA THR A 265 -6.84 -18.02 6.60
C THR A 265 -6.29 -16.62 6.33
N ARG A 266 -6.28 -15.75 7.35
CA ARG A 266 -5.65 -14.42 7.29
C ARG A 266 -4.19 -14.48 6.85
N GLN A 267 -3.42 -15.44 7.36
CA GLN A 267 -2.04 -15.66 6.93
C GLN A 267 -1.96 -16.07 5.45
N LYS A 268 -2.81 -17.00 4.99
CA LYS A 268 -2.84 -17.42 3.57
C LYS A 268 -3.11 -16.25 2.62
N LEU A 269 -3.98 -15.33 3.04
CA LEU A 269 -4.32 -14.14 2.26
C LEU A 269 -3.14 -13.16 2.09
N LEU A 270 -2.05 -13.25 2.85
CA LEU A 270 -0.84 -12.43 2.61
C LEU A 270 -0.27 -12.64 1.22
N SER A 271 -0.36 -13.87 0.69
CA SER A 271 0.12 -14.22 -0.65
C SER A 271 -0.61 -13.49 -1.77
N VAL A 272 -1.83 -12.97 -1.51
CA VAL A 272 -2.62 -12.25 -2.51
C VAL A 272 -2.27 -10.76 -2.59
N LEU A 273 -1.62 -10.20 -1.56
CA LEU A 273 -1.33 -8.76 -1.47
C LEU A 273 -0.54 -8.22 -2.69
N PRO A 274 0.49 -8.91 -3.23
CA PRO A 274 1.19 -8.44 -4.43
C PRO A 274 0.29 -8.25 -5.66
N ASN A 275 -0.88 -8.89 -5.72
CA ASN A 275 -1.82 -8.74 -6.84
C ASN A 275 -2.46 -7.34 -6.90
N PHE A 276 -2.51 -6.61 -5.77
CA PHE A 276 -2.99 -5.22 -5.75
C PHE A 276 -2.01 -4.22 -6.37
N LEU A 277 -0.74 -4.58 -6.57
CA LEU A 277 0.25 -3.68 -7.18
C LEU A 277 0.03 -3.45 -8.69
N HIS A 278 -0.68 -4.34 -9.37
CA HIS A 278 -0.70 -4.45 -10.83
C HIS A 278 -1.91 -3.77 -11.51
N SER A 279 -2.64 -2.90 -10.80
CA SER A 279 -3.62 -2.00 -11.43
C SER A 279 -2.87 -0.96 -12.28
N ASP A 280 -2.74 -1.27 -13.57
CA ASP A 280 -2.21 -0.45 -14.66
C ASP A 280 -1.15 0.57 -14.24
N VAL A 281 0.02 0.04 -13.87
CA VAL A 281 1.26 0.80 -13.75
C VAL A 281 1.51 1.58 -15.05
N ASP A 282 1.17 1.01 -16.21
CA ASP A 282 1.50 1.57 -17.53
C ASP A 282 0.59 2.72 -17.98
N THR A 283 -0.70 2.69 -17.66
CA THR A 283 -1.65 3.74 -18.08
C THR A 283 -1.61 4.97 -17.17
N GLY A 284 -0.97 4.87 -16.00
CA GLY A 284 -0.87 5.97 -15.02
C GLY A 284 -2.22 6.43 -14.44
N ARG A 285 -3.33 5.75 -14.78
CA ARG A 285 -4.69 6.24 -14.55
C ARG A 285 -5.23 6.02 -13.14
N ASN A 286 -4.67 5.11 -12.35
CA ASN A 286 -5.22 4.80 -11.03
C ASN A 286 -4.22 4.96 -9.87
N TRP A 287 -3.48 6.07 -9.84
CA TRP A 287 -2.65 6.41 -8.67
C TRP A 287 -3.47 6.49 -7.38
N ARG A 288 -4.78 6.79 -7.48
CA ARG A 288 -5.71 6.78 -6.34
C ARG A 288 -5.91 5.38 -5.77
N TYR A 289 -6.04 4.37 -6.63
CA TYR A 289 -6.05 2.97 -6.21
C TYR A 289 -4.77 2.61 -5.45
N ARG A 290 -3.60 2.93 -6.00
CA ARG A 290 -2.33 2.64 -5.31
C ARG A 290 -2.17 3.44 -4.02
N TYR A 291 -2.62 4.68 -4.00
CA TYR A 291 -2.65 5.50 -2.79
C TYR A 291 -3.52 4.85 -1.70
N GLU A 292 -4.74 4.41 -2.05
CA GLU A 292 -5.61 3.71 -1.11
C GLU A 292 -5.00 2.36 -0.68
N TYR A 293 -4.34 1.66 -1.60
CA TYR A 293 -3.66 0.41 -1.27
C TYR A 293 -2.56 0.60 -0.22
N VAL A 294 -1.77 1.68 -0.31
CA VAL A 294 -0.80 2.01 0.74
C VAL A 294 -1.50 2.19 2.08
N ARG A 295 -2.64 2.90 2.14
CA ARG A 295 -3.39 3.13 3.38
C ARG A 295 -3.87 1.83 4.01
N GLN A 296 -4.36 0.90 3.20
CA GLN A 296 -4.76 -0.42 3.67
C GLN A 296 -3.56 -1.22 4.19
N CYS A 297 -2.41 -1.21 3.49
CA CYS A 297 -1.17 -1.83 3.98
C CYS A 297 -0.71 -1.25 5.32
N ILE A 298 -0.86 0.06 5.54
CA ILE A 298 -0.55 0.69 6.84
C ILE A 298 -1.40 0.07 7.95
N LEU A 299 -2.70 -0.13 7.71
CA LEU A 299 -3.58 -0.77 8.69
C LEU A 299 -3.24 -2.26 8.88
N LEU A 300 -2.95 -2.99 7.80
CA LEU A 300 -2.59 -4.41 7.84
C LEU A 300 -1.35 -4.69 8.71
N CYS A 301 -0.41 -3.74 8.82
CA CYS A 301 0.74 -3.87 9.73
C CYS A 301 0.35 -4.10 11.21
N ASP A 302 -0.91 -3.84 11.61
CA ASP A 302 -1.39 -4.10 12.97
C ASP A 302 -1.94 -5.52 13.15
N LEU A 303 -2.17 -6.28 12.08
CA LEU A 303 -2.74 -7.63 12.13
C LEU A 303 -1.70 -8.74 12.04
N PHE A 304 -0.47 -8.42 11.63
CA PHE A 304 0.55 -9.38 11.26
C PHE A 304 1.81 -9.25 12.14
N SER A 305 2.54 -10.35 12.25
CA SER A 305 3.81 -10.40 12.96
C SER A 305 4.89 -9.64 12.19
N MET A 306 5.97 -9.26 12.87
CA MET A 306 7.16 -8.72 12.21
C MET A 306 7.67 -9.61 11.06
N HIS A 307 7.65 -10.92 11.22
CA HIS A 307 8.12 -11.87 10.21
C HIS A 307 7.25 -11.79 8.94
N ASP A 308 5.93 -11.83 9.09
CA ASP A 308 4.98 -11.72 7.99
C ASP A 308 5.07 -10.35 7.28
N ILE A 309 5.23 -9.27 8.05
CA ILE A 309 5.41 -7.92 7.51
C ILE A 309 6.71 -7.85 6.70
N ASN A 310 7.77 -8.44 7.23
CA ASN A 310 9.07 -8.47 6.59
C ASN A 310 9.09 -9.26 5.30
N GLU A 311 8.42 -10.41 5.30
CA GLU A 311 8.26 -11.23 4.12
C GLU A 311 7.39 -10.47 3.13
N TYR A 312 6.10 -10.24 3.39
CA TYR A 312 5.16 -9.82 2.37
C TYR A 312 5.07 -8.30 2.14
N LEU A 313 5.06 -7.49 3.21
CA LEU A 313 4.74 -6.06 3.13
C LEU A 313 5.94 -5.16 2.84
N ALA A 314 7.15 -5.52 3.26
CA ALA A 314 8.36 -4.71 3.06
C ALA A 314 8.64 -4.45 1.56
N ALA A 315 8.54 -5.50 0.73
CA ALA A 315 8.72 -5.41 -0.72
C ALA A 315 7.71 -4.46 -1.37
N ILE A 316 6.45 -4.58 -0.92
CA ILE A 316 5.32 -3.78 -1.40
C ILE A 316 5.53 -2.31 -1.04
N ALA A 317 5.93 -2.03 0.20
CA ALA A 317 6.20 -0.69 0.69
C ALA A 317 7.34 0.00 -0.06
N LEU A 318 8.46 -0.70 -0.27
CA LEU A 318 9.60 -0.18 -1.05
C LEU A 318 9.22 0.08 -2.52
N THR A 319 8.41 -0.80 -3.11
CA THR A 319 7.87 -0.61 -4.47
C THR A 319 7.02 0.66 -4.57
N LEU A 320 6.07 0.85 -3.64
CA LEU A 320 5.16 2.00 -3.60
C LEU A 320 5.90 3.31 -3.26
N ALA A 321 6.96 3.26 -2.46
CA ALA A 321 7.81 4.41 -2.17
C ALA A 321 8.60 4.89 -3.41
N ASN A 322 8.75 4.05 -4.43
CA ASN A 322 9.32 4.42 -5.72
C ASN A 322 8.26 4.80 -6.78
N ASP A 323 6.99 5.03 -6.39
CA ASP A 323 5.92 5.38 -7.32
C ASP A 323 6.22 6.66 -8.12
N ARG A 324 5.66 6.74 -9.33
CA ARG A 324 5.77 7.89 -10.24
C ARG A 324 5.15 9.16 -9.63
N ILE A 325 4.04 9.00 -8.92
CA ILE A 325 3.20 10.07 -8.34
C ILE A 325 3.64 10.39 -6.91
N SER A 326 3.85 11.68 -6.64
CA SER A 326 4.35 12.14 -5.34
C SER A 326 3.42 11.81 -4.18
N ASN A 327 2.10 11.85 -4.37
CA ASN A 327 1.14 11.55 -3.30
C ASN A 327 1.25 10.10 -2.84
N VAL A 328 1.41 9.15 -3.77
CA VAL A 328 1.62 7.73 -3.45
C VAL A 328 2.93 7.57 -2.68
N ARG A 329 4.03 8.20 -3.13
CA ARG A 329 5.31 8.14 -2.42
C ARG A 329 5.24 8.68 -1.00
N LYS A 330 4.56 9.82 -0.80
CA LYS A 330 4.37 10.43 0.53
C LYS A 330 3.59 9.53 1.49
N GLU A 331 2.55 8.86 1.00
CA GLU A 331 1.83 7.90 1.82
C GLU A 331 2.70 6.66 2.10
N ALA A 332 3.44 6.20 1.09
CA ALA A 332 4.33 5.04 1.23
C ALA A 332 5.47 5.29 2.23
N THR A 333 5.91 6.54 2.44
CA THR A 333 6.85 6.84 3.52
C THR A 333 6.26 6.62 4.91
N VAL A 334 4.94 6.80 5.08
CA VAL A 334 4.23 6.47 6.33
C VAL A 334 4.21 4.94 6.53
N LEU A 335 3.96 4.18 5.46
CA LEU A 335 4.04 2.72 5.49
C LEU A 335 5.45 2.23 5.85
N LEU A 336 6.49 2.74 5.19
CA LEU A 336 7.89 2.39 5.51
C LEU A 336 8.22 2.72 6.97
N ALA A 337 7.81 3.89 7.47
CA ALA A 337 8.05 4.28 8.86
C ALA A 337 7.32 3.33 9.83
N LYS A 338 6.07 2.97 9.55
CA LYS A 338 5.30 2.02 10.38
C LYS A 338 5.95 0.63 10.42
N ILE A 339 6.42 0.13 9.28
CA ILE A 339 7.14 -1.15 9.21
C ILE A 339 8.45 -1.07 10.02
N LEU A 340 9.23 0.01 9.85
CA LEU A 340 10.46 0.18 10.62
C LEU A 340 10.19 0.26 12.13
N GLY A 341 9.17 1.01 12.55
CA GLY A 341 8.79 1.10 13.96
C GLY A 341 8.40 -0.25 14.55
N LYS A 342 7.67 -1.09 13.79
CA LYS A 342 7.35 -2.46 14.20
C LYS A 342 8.61 -3.30 14.41
N PHE A 343 9.53 -3.27 13.44
CA PHE A 343 10.78 -4.05 13.52
C PHE A 343 11.62 -3.62 14.71
N VAL A 344 11.77 -2.31 14.89
CA VAL A 344 12.46 -1.73 16.04
C VAL A 344 11.78 -2.12 17.36
N SER A 345 10.46 -2.05 17.46
CA SER A 345 9.76 -2.38 18.71
C SER A 345 9.91 -3.84 19.13
N GLU A 346 10.11 -4.75 18.16
CA GLU A 346 10.20 -6.18 18.40
C GLU A 346 11.65 -6.67 18.53
N GLU A 347 12.59 -6.17 17.73
CA GLU A 347 14.02 -6.56 17.80
C GLU A 347 14.80 -5.75 18.84
N TRP A 348 14.49 -4.47 19.01
CA TRP A 348 15.23 -3.56 19.88
C TRP A 348 14.68 -3.56 21.31
N THR A 349 14.88 -4.70 21.97
CA THR A 349 14.56 -4.88 23.40
C THR A 349 15.65 -4.29 24.30
N SER A 350 15.34 -4.04 25.58
CA SER A 350 16.17 -3.28 26.53
C SER A 350 17.58 -3.84 26.79
N ASP A 351 17.88 -5.07 26.39
CA ASP A 351 19.20 -5.69 26.57
C ASP A 351 20.24 -5.18 25.55
N CYS A 352 19.84 -4.29 24.63
CA CYS A 352 20.70 -3.68 23.61
C CYS A 352 21.38 -2.37 24.04
N THR A 353 21.10 -1.83 25.24
CA THR A 353 21.55 -0.50 25.67
C THR A 353 22.97 -0.44 26.25
N ASP A 354 23.79 -1.49 26.07
CA ASP A 354 25.19 -1.43 26.48
C ASP A 354 25.99 -0.59 25.46
N SER A 355 26.40 0.61 25.89
CA SER A 355 27.14 1.63 25.13
C SER A 355 28.47 1.16 24.50
N CYS A 356 28.88 -0.09 24.72
CA CYS A 356 30.09 -0.69 24.18
C CYS A 356 29.88 -1.62 22.97
N ARG A 357 28.63 -1.85 22.52
CA ARG A 357 28.32 -2.81 21.45
C ARG A 357 27.87 -2.11 20.17
N THR A 358 28.82 -1.79 19.30
CA THR A 358 28.61 -1.30 17.92
C THR A 358 28.17 -2.38 16.93
N ASP A 359 27.95 -3.61 17.39
CA ASP A 359 27.67 -4.72 16.48
C ASP A 359 26.17 -4.76 16.15
N MET A 360 25.82 -4.37 14.92
CA MET A 360 24.44 -4.42 14.39
C MET A 360 23.91 -5.86 14.20
N SER A 361 24.73 -6.87 14.52
CA SER A 361 24.38 -8.30 14.47
C SER A 361 23.19 -8.69 15.37
N PHE A 362 22.73 -7.81 16.28
CA PHE A 362 21.60 -8.04 17.18
C PHE A 362 20.22 -7.68 16.61
N VAL A 363 20.13 -6.94 15.49
CA VAL A 363 18.84 -6.50 14.88
C VAL A 363 18.80 -6.77 13.35
N PRO A 364 18.92 -8.03 12.92
CA PRO A 364 19.21 -8.38 11.53
C PRO A 364 18.11 -7.96 10.54
N ILE A 365 16.83 -8.00 10.92
CA ILE A 365 15.73 -7.62 10.02
C ILE A 365 15.65 -6.11 9.89
N THR A 366 15.78 -5.38 11.00
CA THR A 366 15.85 -3.92 11.04
C THR A 366 17.03 -3.41 10.21
N ASP A 367 18.25 -3.92 10.46
CA ASP A 367 19.45 -3.51 9.72
C ASP A 367 19.32 -3.79 8.23
N SER A 368 18.85 -4.98 7.87
CA SER A 368 18.60 -5.34 6.46
C SER A 368 17.59 -4.40 5.80
N PHE A 369 16.47 -4.09 6.47
CA PHE A 369 15.44 -3.20 5.95
C PHE A 369 15.94 -1.75 5.82
N VAL A 370 16.66 -1.24 6.82
CA VAL A 370 17.30 0.08 6.77
C VAL A 370 18.34 0.14 5.66
N SER A 371 19.15 -0.91 5.49
CA SER A 371 20.10 -1.04 4.38
C SER A 371 19.39 -0.94 3.02
N ASP A 372 18.27 -1.64 2.84
CA ASP A 372 17.47 -1.59 1.60
C ASP A 372 16.94 -0.17 1.34
N ILE A 373 16.46 0.52 2.37
CA ILE A 373 15.98 1.91 2.27
C ILE A 373 17.13 2.86 1.93
N VAL A 374 18.24 2.81 2.67
CA VAL A 374 19.38 3.71 2.49
C VAL A 374 19.98 3.54 1.11
N LYS A 375 20.25 2.29 0.71
CA LYS A 375 20.86 2.04 -0.59
C LYS A 375 19.87 2.33 -1.74
N GLY A 376 18.59 1.96 -1.58
CA GLY A 376 17.54 2.13 -2.58
C GLY A 376 17.13 3.59 -2.79
N PHE A 377 17.16 4.39 -1.74
CA PHE A 377 16.64 5.76 -1.73
C PHE A 377 17.69 6.83 -1.43
N ALA A 378 18.33 6.80 -0.24
CA ALA A 378 19.25 7.86 0.19
C ALA A 378 20.46 8.00 -0.74
N ARG A 379 21.03 6.87 -1.17
CA ARG A 379 22.24 6.81 -2.01
C ARG A 379 21.93 6.67 -3.50
N SER A 380 20.67 6.81 -3.89
CA SER A 380 20.25 6.69 -5.28
C SER A 380 20.72 7.87 -6.14
N MET A 381 21.07 7.62 -7.40
CA MET A 381 21.30 8.67 -8.39
C MET A 381 20.03 9.47 -8.74
N ASN A 382 18.84 8.88 -8.51
CA ASN A 382 17.56 9.53 -8.77
C ASN A 382 17.17 10.47 -7.62
N TRP A 383 17.14 11.78 -7.90
CA TRP A 383 16.82 12.80 -6.90
C TRP A 383 15.44 12.62 -6.27
N ARG A 384 14.45 12.06 -7.00
CA ARG A 384 13.12 11.77 -6.45
C ARG A 384 13.18 10.76 -5.32
N ARG A 385 14.04 9.75 -5.44
CA ARG A 385 14.24 8.73 -4.41
C ARG A 385 14.96 9.31 -3.18
N ARG A 386 16.00 10.13 -3.39
CA ARG A 386 16.67 10.84 -2.29
C ARG A 386 15.73 11.78 -1.55
N GLN A 387 14.83 12.47 -2.28
CA GLN A 387 13.76 13.25 -1.66
C GLN A 387 12.79 12.38 -0.86
N THR A 388 12.36 11.23 -1.39
CA THR A 388 11.52 10.26 -0.64
C THR A 388 12.21 9.80 0.64
N PHE A 389 13.53 9.57 0.64
CA PHE A 389 14.26 9.23 1.86
C PHE A 389 14.16 10.31 2.93
N ALA A 390 14.32 11.59 2.57
CA ALA A 390 14.14 12.68 3.53
C ALA A 390 12.73 12.72 4.13
N LEU A 391 11.70 12.51 3.31
CA LEU A 391 10.31 12.41 3.76
C LEU A 391 10.07 11.20 4.66
N PHE A 392 10.71 10.07 4.36
CA PHE A 392 10.71 8.90 5.24
C PHE A 392 11.35 9.20 6.59
N CYS A 393 12.50 9.87 6.62
CA CYS A 393 13.11 10.30 7.88
C CYS A 393 12.20 11.23 8.69
N GLU A 394 11.46 12.14 8.03
CA GLU A 394 10.43 12.95 8.68
C GLU A 394 9.41 12.04 9.38
N LYS A 395 8.81 11.10 8.63
CA LYS A 395 7.79 10.17 9.14
C LYS A 395 8.29 9.25 10.26
N SER A 396 9.55 8.83 10.22
CA SER A 396 10.16 8.03 11.28
C SER A 396 10.35 8.81 12.59
N LEU A 397 10.43 10.14 12.53
CA LEU A 397 10.46 11.03 13.70
C LEU A 397 9.06 11.49 14.13
N GLU A 398 8.02 11.28 13.32
CA GLU A 398 6.64 11.59 13.68
C GLU A 398 6.04 10.49 14.54
N GLY A 399 5.16 10.86 15.49
CA GLY A 399 4.35 9.88 16.24
C GLY A 399 5.15 8.92 17.12
N GLU A 400 6.39 9.28 17.49
CA GLU A 400 7.30 8.46 18.31
C GLU A 400 7.58 7.07 17.72
N VAL A 401 7.53 6.94 16.39
CA VAL A 401 7.87 5.69 15.68
C VAL A 401 9.30 5.25 16.02
N LEU A 402 10.25 6.18 15.99
CA LEU A 402 11.60 6.01 16.52
C LEU A 402 11.88 7.06 17.58
N ASN A 403 12.59 6.68 18.63
CA ASN A 403 13.19 7.66 19.52
C ASN A 403 14.44 8.28 18.86
N TYR A 404 14.98 9.35 19.45
CA TYR A 404 16.08 10.09 18.86
C TYR A 404 17.40 9.30 18.80
N ASP A 405 17.68 8.43 19.78
CA ASP A 405 18.89 7.59 19.77
C ASP A 405 18.83 6.57 18.62
N GLN A 406 17.68 5.90 18.50
CA GLN A 406 17.37 4.95 17.44
C GLN A 406 17.49 5.59 16.06
N PHE A 407 16.91 6.77 15.89
CA PHE A 407 16.99 7.53 14.64
C PHE A 407 18.44 7.93 14.31
N SER A 408 19.19 8.38 15.32
CA SER A 408 20.58 8.80 15.17
C SER A 408 21.46 7.66 14.68
N LEU A 409 21.28 6.48 15.26
CA LEU A 409 22.04 5.29 14.87
C LEU A 409 21.68 4.79 13.47
N LEU A 410 20.39 4.74 13.12
CA LEU A 410 19.94 4.09 11.88
C LEU A 410 19.97 5.01 10.65
N LEU A 411 19.61 6.29 10.79
CA LEU A 411 19.21 7.11 9.64
C LEU A 411 19.94 8.47 9.55
N LEU A 412 20.39 9.02 10.67
CA LEU A 412 20.88 10.41 10.71
C LEU A 412 22.09 10.65 9.79
N ASN A 413 23.06 9.73 9.76
CA ASN A 413 24.25 9.88 8.92
C ASN A 413 23.90 10.02 7.44
N ASP A 414 22.99 9.18 6.94
CA ASP A 414 22.53 9.25 5.55
C ASP A 414 21.62 10.46 5.30
N LEU A 415 20.86 10.92 6.31
CA LEU A 415 20.07 12.14 6.20
C LEU A 415 20.94 13.40 6.06
N ILE A 416 21.98 13.55 6.90
CA ILE A 416 22.88 14.72 6.88
C ILE A 416 23.54 14.91 5.51
N ARG A 417 23.85 13.83 4.79
CA ARG A 417 24.40 13.91 3.43
C ARG A 417 23.50 14.68 2.45
N LEU A 418 22.19 14.67 2.68
CA LEU A 418 21.22 15.37 1.84
C LEU A 418 21.27 16.90 2.00
N ALA A 419 21.87 17.42 3.07
CA ALA A 419 22.10 18.86 3.23
C ALA A 419 22.98 19.42 2.09
N GLY A 420 23.92 18.62 1.58
CA GLY A 420 24.81 18.98 0.48
C GLY A 420 24.34 18.54 -0.91
N ASP A 421 23.09 18.09 -1.07
CA ASP A 421 22.62 17.54 -2.34
C ASP A 421 22.69 18.55 -3.49
N SER A 422 22.96 18.09 -4.72
CA SER A 422 22.99 18.97 -5.89
C SER A 422 21.62 19.56 -6.23
N VAL A 423 20.53 18.89 -5.85
CA VAL A 423 19.16 19.28 -6.16
C VAL A 423 18.51 20.02 -4.97
N ALA A 424 18.07 21.26 -5.20
CA ALA A 424 17.44 22.11 -4.18
C ALA A 424 16.24 21.45 -3.51
N ASN A 425 15.38 20.77 -4.28
CA ASN A 425 14.22 20.05 -3.74
C ASN A 425 14.57 18.93 -2.73
N VAL A 426 15.79 18.37 -2.81
CA VAL A 426 16.29 17.37 -1.86
C VAL A 426 16.81 18.07 -0.60
N ARG A 427 17.59 19.15 -0.75
CA ARG A 427 18.05 19.96 0.37
C ARG A 427 16.89 20.56 1.17
N LEU A 428 15.86 21.06 0.48
CA LEU A 428 14.62 21.54 1.08
C LEU A 428 13.88 20.44 1.87
N ALA A 429 13.86 19.21 1.34
CA ALA A 429 13.25 18.08 2.03
C ALA A 429 14.05 17.67 3.28
N PHE A 430 15.39 17.71 3.23
CA PHE A 430 16.25 17.54 4.40
C PHE A 430 15.93 18.55 5.51
N VAL A 431 15.80 19.82 5.18
CA VAL A 431 15.47 20.85 6.19
C VAL A 431 14.10 20.61 6.82
N ARG A 432 13.12 20.22 6.00
CA ARG A 432 11.75 19.95 6.45
C ARG A 432 11.65 18.70 7.33
N SER A 433 12.43 17.66 7.05
CA SER A 433 12.40 16.43 7.85
C SER A 433 12.89 16.64 9.29
N LEU A 434 13.68 17.68 9.52
CA LEU A 434 14.18 18.09 10.83
C LEU A 434 13.32 19.14 11.54
N SER A 435 12.17 19.52 10.99
CA SER A 435 11.29 20.53 11.60
C SER A 435 10.83 20.14 13.01
N LYS A 436 10.59 18.85 13.28
CA LYS A 436 10.22 18.35 14.62
C LYS A 436 11.37 18.28 15.61
N THR A 437 12.62 18.25 15.15
CA THR A 437 13.78 18.20 16.04
C THR A 437 14.16 19.58 16.57
N ARG A 438 13.37 20.63 16.25
CA ARG A 438 13.65 22.04 16.57
C ARG A 438 15.07 22.44 16.13
N GLY A 439 15.43 22.10 14.90
CA GLY A 439 16.79 22.36 14.39
C GLY A 439 17.86 21.47 15.03
N GLY A 440 17.51 20.25 15.44
CA GLY A 440 18.43 19.29 16.05
C GLY A 440 18.56 19.35 17.57
N HIS A 441 17.91 20.31 18.24
CA HIS A 441 17.95 20.43 19.71
C HIS A 441 17.25 19.29 20.46
N ALA A 442 16.35 18.58 19.81
CA ALA A 442 15.67 17.44 20.43
C ALA A 442 16.52 16.16 20.44
N LEU A 443 17.64 16.10 19.70
CA LEU A 443 18.52 14.94 19.71
C LEU A 443 19.39 14.91 20.98
N PRO A 444 19.52 13.75 21.64
CA PRO A 444 20.17 13.61 22.95
C PRO A 444 21.69 13.81 22.91
N GLY A 445 22.33 13.60 21.76
CA GLY A 445 23.77 13.76 21.57
C GLY A 445 24.19 15.20 21.26
N SER A 446 25.13 15.75 22.03
CA SER A 446 25.73 17.07 21.75
C SER A 446 26.40 17.13 20.37
N TYR A 447 26.93 16.00 19.88
CA TYR A 447 27.54 15.90 18.55
C TYR A 447 26.49 15.94 17.43
N ASP A 448 25.45 15.12 17.54
CA ASP A 448 24.36 15.02 16.55
C ASP A 448 23.59 16.34 16.42
N SER A 449 23.32 16.99 17.54
CA SER A 449 22.73 18.32 17.55
C SER A 449 23.63 19.36 16.85
N SER A 450 24.94 19.32 17.11
CA SER A 450 25.90 20.25 16.52
C SER A 450 26.04 20.07 15.01
N ILE A 451 26.10 18.83 14.52
CA ILE A 451 26.25 18.57 13.08
C ILE A 451 24.97 18.93 12.30
N ILE A 452 23.80 18.72 12.88
CA ILE A 452 22.53 19.18 12.31
C ILE A 452 22.50 20.70 12.26
N HIS A 453 22.81 21.37 13.37
CA HIS A 453 22.83 22.82 13.46
C HIS A 453 23.78 23.43 12.42
N HIS A 454 25.00 22.91 12.32
CA HIS A 454 25.98 23.35 11.33
C HIS A 454 25.51 23.14 9.88
N SER A 455 24.82 22.02 9.62
CA SER A 455 24.24 21.75 8.30
C SER A 455 23.14 22.75 7.94
N LEU A 456 22.29 23.11 8.91
CA LEU A 456 21.25 24.14 8.74
C LEU A 456 21.85 25.55 8.58
N GLU A 457 22.89 25.89 9.33
CA GLU A 457 23.61 27.17 9.19
C GLU A 457 24.22 27.32 7.80
N THR A 458 24.79 26.25 7.26
CA THR A 458 25.34 26.24 5.89
C THR A 458 24.26 26.58 4.88
N LEU A 459 23.05 26.03 5.05
CA LEU A 459 21.89 26.27 4.19
C LEU A 459 21.31 27.69 4.32
N LEU A 460 21.69 28.50 5.32
CA LEU A 460 21.33 29.92 5.35
C LEU A 460 21.95 30.71 4.20
N THR A 461 23.00 30.18 3.57
CA THR A 461 23.66 30.77 2.40
C THR A 461 23.41 30.00 1.11
N ASP A 462 22.40 29.12 1.11
CA ASP A 462 22.06 28.30 -0.05
C ASP A 462 21.76 29.15 -1.28
N LYS A 463 22.03 28.62 -2.48
CA LYS A 463 21.71 29.30 -3.74
C LYS A 463 20.19 29.46 -3.93
N ASP A 464 19.43 28.47 -3.47
CA ASP A 464 17.98 28.40 -3.58
C ASP A 464 17.29 29.14 -2.44
N VAL A 465 16.32 30.00 -2.78
CA VAL A 465 15.62 30.86 -1.81
C VAL A 465 14.77 30.04 -0.84
N ASP A 466 14.11 28.97 -1.32
CA ASP A 466 13.25 28.14 -0.48
C ASP A 466 14.07 27.35 0.54
N CYS A 467 15.27 26.89 0.14
CA CYS A 467 16.21 26.24 1.04
C CYS A 467 16.68 27.18 2.15
N ARG A 468 17.10 28.42 1.82
CA ARG A 468 17.49 29.42 2.82
C ARG A 468 16.35 29.74 3.77
N ARG A 469 15.15 29.97 3.23
CA ARG A 469 13.95 30.27 4.02
C ARG A 469 13.60 29.13 4.98
N ALA A 470 13.58 27.90 4.49
CA ALA A 470 13.31 26.73 5.33
C ALA A 470 14.37 26.61 6.44
N ALA A 471 15.65 26.84 6.14
CA ALA A 471 16.72 26.77 7.14
C ALA A 471 16.55 27.83 8.24
N ARG A 472 16.20 29.07 7.86
CA ARG A 472 15.87 30.14 8.84
C ARG A 472 14.74 29.73 9.77
N ILE A 473 13.65 29.20 9.21
CA ILE A 473 12.49 28.74 9.99
C ILE A 473 12.90 27.62 10.96
N SER A 474 13.65 26.62 10.49
CA SER A 474 14.11 25.51 11.33
C SER A 474 15.05 25.94 12.47
N LEU A 475 15.81 27.02 12.27
CA LEU A 475 16.69 27.63 13.28
C LEU A 475 15.99 28.69 14.15
N GLY A 476 14.68 28.93 13.96
CA GLY A 476 13.94 29.97 14.69
C GLY A 476 14.35 31.40 14.34
N ILE A 477 15.00 31.61 13.19
CA ILE A 477 15.42 32.92 12.70
C ILE A 477 14.26 33.55 11.91
N PRO A 478 13.91 34.83 12.15
CA PRO A 478 12.85 35.51 11.40
C PRO A 478 13.13 35.54 9.89
N ASP A 479 12.08 35.37 9.08
CA ASP A 479 12.13 35.49 7.62
C ASP A 479 12.27 36.95 7.20
N THR A 480 13.51 37.39 6.98
CA THR A 480 13.84 38.76 6.55
C THR A 480 14.08 38.86 5.04
N GLU A 481 14.10 37.74 4.31
CA GLU A 481 14.35 37.76 2.85
C GLU A 481 13.09 38.17 2.06
N ASN A 482 11.90 37.95 2.63
CA ASN A 482 10.61 38.28 2.03
C ASN A 482 9.87 39.42 2.74
N THR A 483 10.56 40.33 3.44
CA THR A 483 9.94 41.62 3.76
C THR A 483 9.65 42.34 2.45
N ILE A 484 8.45 42.12 1.89
CA ILE A 484 7.89 42.97 0.86
C ILE A 484 7.77 44.33 1.56
N ASP A 485 8.69 45.23 1.28
CA ASP A 485 8.47 46.62 1.61
C ASP A 485 7.23 47.05 0.81
N ALA A 486 6.10 47.10 1.51
CA ALA A 486 4.82 47.46 0.92
C ALA A 486 4.92 48.81 0.17
N LYS A 487 5.83 49.69 0.60
CA LYS A 487 6.15 50.94 -0.13
C LYS A 487 6.82 50.64 -1.47
N SER A 488 7.89 49.85 -1.50
CA SER A 488 8.58 49.45 -2.75
C SER A 488 7.69 48.67 -3.72
N TYR A 489 6.78 47.82 -3.22
CA TYR A 489 5.80 47.15 -4.08
C TYR A 489 4.76 48.12 -4.63
N ALA A 490 4.18 48.98 -3.77
CA ALA A 490 3.22 50.00 -4.20
C ALA A 490 3.83 51.02 -5.18
N LEU A 491 5.13 51.33 -5.03
CA LEU A 491 5.85 52.25 -5.91
C LEU A 491 6.07 51.62 -7.30
N ARG A 492 6.50 50.35 -7.36
CA ARG A 492 6.58 49.60 -8.62
C ARG A 492 5.23 49.45 -9.31
N LEU A 493 4.16 49.22 -8.54
CA LEU A 493 2.79 49.14 -9.08
C LEU A 493 2.35 50.49 -9.68
N ARG A 494 2.70 51.61 -9.01
CA ARG A 494 2.41 52.96 -9.49
C ARG A 494 3.19 53.29 -10.78
N GLU A 495 4.48 52.99 -10.82
CA GLU A 495 5.32 53.14 -12.02
C GLU A 495 4.77 52.32 -13.19
N THR A 496 4.34 51.08 -12.94
CA THR A 496 3.75 50.22 -13.96
C THR A 496 2.44 50.79 -14.50
N ASN A 497 1.58 51.32 -13.63
CA ASN A 497 0.33 51.97 -14.02
C ASN A 497 0.56 53.28 -14.80
N GLU A 498 1.58 54.06 -14.44
CA GLU A 498 1.96 55.27 -15.19
C GLU A 498 2.46 54.90 -16.59
N ILE A 499 3.29 53.87 -16.73
CA ILE A 499 3.78 53.37 -18.03
C ILE A 499 2.60 52.90 -18.90
N LEU A 500 1.66 52.15 -18.32
CA LEU A 500 0.47 51.68 -19.03
C LEU A 500 -0.44 52.85 -19.45
N SER A 501 -0.59 53.86 -18.59
CA SER A 501 -1.35 55.07 -18.91
C SER A 501 -0.71 55.88 -20.05
N VAL A 502 0.61 56.06 -20.02
CA VAL A 502 1.36 56.75 -21.09
C VAL A 502 1.23 56.00 -22.41
N LYS A 503 1.34 54.67 -22.38
CA LYS A 503 1.18 53.81 -23.56
C LYS A 503 -0.23 53.92 -24.15
N TYR A 504 -1.26 53.88 -23.30
CA TYR A 504 -2.65 54.06 -23.72
C TYR A 504 -2.89 55.44 -24.36
N HIS A 505 -2.28 56.50 -23.82
CA HIS A 505 -2.38 57.85 -24.39
C HIS A 505 -1.63 58.00 -25.73
N MET A 506 -0.45 57.38 -25.86
CA MET A 506 0.26 57.32 -27.15
C MET A 506 -0.56 56.56 -28.20
N ASP A 507 -1.17 55.43 -27.83
CA ASP A 507 -1.98 54.64 -28.75
C ASP A 507 -3.24 55.41 -29.20
N GLN A 508 -3.87 56.20 -28.32
CA GLN A 508 -4.97 57.10 -28.70
C GLN A 508 -4.52 58.23 -29.64
N LEU A 509 -3.36 58.85 -29.39
CA LEU A 509 -2.81 59.91 -30.26
C LEU A 509 -2.46 59.39 -31.66
N MET A 510 -1.89 58.17 -31.73
CA MET A 510 -1.59 57.49 -33.00
C MET A 510 -2.88 57.12 -33.74
N SER A 511 -3.96 56.77 -33.03
CA SER A 511 -5.27 56.49 -33.61
C SER A 511 -6.00 57.77 -34.09
N SER A 512 -5.83 58.91 -33.42
CA SER A 512 -6.44 60.18 -33.82
C SER A 512 -5.79 60.81 -35.06
N ASN A 513 -4.48 60.60 -35.28
CA ASN A 513 -3.77 61.11 -36.45
C ASN A 513 -4.17 60.42 -37.77
N HIS A 514 -4.91 59.31 -37.73
CA HIS A 514 -5.44 58.63 -38.92
C HIS A 514 -6.86 59.07 -39.31
N ARG A 515 -7.49 60.04 -38.62
CA ARG A 515 -8.88 60.47 -38.90
C ARG A 515 -9.06 61.83 -39.59
N THR A 516 -8.01 62.48 -40.07
CA THR A 516 -8.13 63.73 -40.85
C THR A 516 -7.48 63.61 -42.23
N ILE A 517 -8.14 62.90 -43.13
CA ILE A 517 -8.07 63.18 -44.57
C ILE A 517 -9.50 63.44 -45.02
N PRO A 518 -9.90 64.70 -45.29
CA PRO A 518 -11.23 64.98 -45.83
C PRO A 518 -11.28 64.52 -47.29
N LYS A 519 -12.27 63.70 -47.63
CA LYS A 519 -12.61 63.40 -49.03
C LYS A 519 -13.19 64.67 -49.65
N THR A 520 -12.43 65.35 -50.48
CA THR A 520 -12.95 66.32 -51.45
C THR A 520 -13.36 65.61 -52.74
N VAL A 521 -14.53 66.07 -53.21
CA VAL A 521 -15.38 65.71 -54.36
C VAL A 521 -14.66 65.39 -55.65
#